data_AF-A0A7X1V3F9-F1
#
_entry.id   AF-A0A7X1V3F9-F1
#
_cell.length_a   1.000
_cell.length_b   1.000
_cell.length_c   1.000
_cell.angle_alpha   90.00
_cell.angle_beta   90.00
_cell.angle_gamma   90.00
#
_symmetry.space_group_name_H-M   'P 1'
#
loop_
_entity.id
_entity.type
_entity.pdbx_description
1 polymer ?
#
loop_
_entity_poly.entity_id
_entity_poly.type
_entity_poly.pdbx_seq_one_letter_code
_entity_poly.pdbx_strand_id
1 'polypeptide(L)'
;MYSGKKFLLFSLLGILLGYLFHRLTLLYDSYTGNTLDKWIHLLMEGQDEVLQSPWNVSFTGKSSAFFLLGFVMMLLVYLYLETGKKQYREGVEYGSARFGTLKEKKFFYGKEFSHDTILAQDVRLTLLDKKPPQYDRNKNIAVIGGSGSGKTFRFVKPNLIQMNSSNIVVDPKDHLAEKTGKLFLEHGYQVKVLDLVNMKNSDGFNPFRYIETENDLNRMLTVYFNNTKGSGSRSDPFWDEASMTLVRALASYLVDFYNPPKTREQLIEESRLSQKEYQNLLKRQKKEVEERKKRGRYPSFAEISKLIKHLSKGENQEKSVLEILFENYAKKYGTENFTMRNWADFQNYKDKTLDSVVAVTTAKFALFNIQSVMDLTKRDTLDMKTWGKEKSMVYLVIPDNDSTFRFLSALFFSTVFQTLTRQADIDFKGQLPLHVRVYLDEFANIGEIPDFAEQTSTVRSRNMSLVPILQNIAQLQGLYKEKEAWKTILGNCDSLVYLGGNDEDTFKFMSGLLGKQTIDVRNTSRSFGQTGSGSLSHQKIARDLMTPDEVGNMKRHECLVRIANMPVFKSKKYNSIKHPNWKYLANQETDERWWNYQINPLNQRQENHLEGLRIRDLTFESSLK
;
A
#
# COMPACT_ATOMS: atom_id res chain seq x y z
N MET A 1 0.24 5.71 39.70
CA MET A 1 -0.80 5.68 40.76
C MET A 1 -0.47 4.80 41.98
N TYR A 2 0.59 3.96 41.96
CA TYR A 2 0.93 3.04 43.08
C TYR A 2 1.89 3.60 44.16
N SER A 3 2.52 4.76 43.95
CA SER A 3 3.54 5.32 44.87
C SER A 3 2.94 5.92 46.15
N GLY A 4 1.80 6.62 46.07
CA GLY A 4 1.19 7.29 47.23
C GLY A 4 0.72 6.36 48.35
N LYS A 5 0.20 5.17 48.03
CA LYS A 5 -0.23 4.19 49.04
C LYS A 5 0.95 3.60 49.82
N LYS A 6 2.10 3.40 49.16
CA LYS A 6 3.31 2.89 49.82
C LYS A 6 3.94 3.95 50.70
N PHE A 7 4.04 5.19 50.21
CA PHE A 7 4.51 6.30 51.03
C PHE A 7 3.68 6.44 52.32
N LEU A 8 2.34 6.44 52.21
CA LEU A 8 1.44 6.46 53.36
C LEU A 8 1.69 5.30 54.35
N LEU A 9 1.86 4.08 53.85
CA LEU A 9 2.14 2.90 54.68
C LEU A 9 3.47 3.04 55.43
N PHE A 10 4.54 3.45 54.75
CA PHE A 10 5.86 3.62 55.36
C PHE A 10 5.92 4.83 56.31
N SER A 11 5.18 5.91 56.03
CA SER A 11 5.00 7.02 56.97
C SER A 11 4.26 6.58 58.23
N LEU A 12 3.22 5.74 58.10
CA LEU A 12 2.47 5.21 59.24
C LEU A 12 3.31 4.25 60.09
N LEU A 13 4.09 3.37 59.44
CA LEU A 13 5.08 2.54 60.12
C LEU A 13 6.20 3.36 60.77
N GLY A 14 6.61 4.47 60.15
CA GLY A 14 7.57 5.42 60.72
C GLY A 14 7.02 6.11 61.97
N ILE A 15 5.74 6.49 61.99
CA ILE A 15 5.07 7.04 63.17
C ILE A 15 5.03 5.99 64.29
N LEU A 16 4.69 4.74 63.97
CA LEU A 16 4.68 3.64 64.94
C LEU A 16 6.07 3.35 65.52
N LEU A 17 7.10 3.25 64.65
CA LEU A 17 8.48 3.01 65.09
C LEU A 17 9.04 4.19 65.89
N GLY A 18 8.74 5.42 65.46
CA GLY A 18 9.06 6.63 66.22
C GLY A 18 8.39 6.63 67.59
N TYR A 19 7.11 6.25 67.66
CA TYR A 19 6.37 6.15 68.92
C TYR A 19 6.98 5.10 69.87
N LEU A 20 7.38 3.95 69.33
CA LEU A 20 8.09 2.92 70.10
C LEU A 20 9.39 3.46 70.70
N PHE A 21 10.22 4.14 69.90
CA PHE A 21 11.48 4.74 70.37
C PHE A 21 11.26 5.84 71.41
N HIS A 22 10.22 6.66 71.21
CA HIS A 22 9.77 7.65 72.19
C HIS A 22 9.43 7.00 73.54
N ARG A 23 8.63 5.92 73.54
CA ARG A 23 8.22 5.20 74.76
C ARG A 23 9.40 4.57 75.48
N LEU A 24 10.31 3.93 74.73
CA LEU A 24 11.53 3.35 75.29
C LEU A 24 12.42 4.43 75.94
N THR A 25 12.47 5.63 75.35
CA THR A 25 13.23 6.75 75.92
C THR A 25 12.62 7.25 77.23
N LEU A 26 11.29 7.36 77.31
CA LEU A 26 10.60 7.77 78.54
C LEU A 26 10.78 6.76 79.67
N LEU A 27 10.72 5.46 79.36
CA LEU A 27 10.98 4.39 80.32
C LEU A 27 12.42 4.44 80.82
N TYR A 28 13.38 4.57 79.89
CA TYR A 28 14.79 4.73 80.22
C TYR A 28 15.07 5.93 81.14
N ASP A 29 14.39 7.05 80.91
CA ASP A 29 14.52 8.26 81.75
C ASP A 29 13.82 8.10 83.12
N SER A 30 12.80 7.24 83.23
CA SER A 30 12.03 7.00 84.47
C SER A 30 12.74 6.11 85.50
N TYR A 31 13.66 5.25 85.06
CA TYR A 31 14.43 4.40 85.98
C TYR A 31 15.58 5.16 86.64
N THR A 32 15.85 4.89 87.92
CA THR A 32 16.97 5.46 88.69
C THR A 32 18.05 4.41 88.90
N GLY A 33 19.30 4.72 88.53
CA GLY A 33 20.41 3.77 88.55
C GLY A 33 21.55 4.17 87.59
N ASN A 34 22.65 3.41 87.59
CA ASN A 34 23.74 3.62 86.63
C ASN A 34 23.27 3.26 85.21
N THR A 35 23.93 3.81 84.19
CA THR A 35 23.51 3.66 82.78
C THR A 35 23.38 2.20 82.35
N LEU A 36 24.26 1.31 82.83
CA LEU A 36 24.23 -0.11 82.52
C LEU A 36 22.96 -0.80 83.06
N ASP A 37 22.57 -0.50 84.30
CA ASP A 37 21.41 -1.11 84.95
C ASP A 37 20.10 -0.68 84.26
N LYS A 38 20.02 0.59 83.83
CA LYS A 38 18.88 1.10 83.06
C LYS A 38 18.70 0.37 81.73
N TRP A 39 19.79 0.08 81.03
CA TRP A 39 19.73 -0.67 79.77
C TRP A 39 19.35 -2.12 79.97
N ILE A 40 19.85 -2.77 81.04
CA ILE A 40 19.51 -4.16 81.37
C ILE A 40 18.01 -4.28 81.66
N HIS A 41 17.44 -3.41 82.50
CA HIS A 41 16.00 -3.41 82.77
C HIS A 41 15.17 -3.12 81.51
N LEU A 42 15.57 -2.12 80.70
CA LEU A 42 14.84 -1.80 79.47
C LEU A 42 14.80 -2.96 78.47
N LEU A 43 15.87 -3.77 78.40
CA LEU A 43 15.96 -4.92 77.50
C LEU A 43 15.20 -6.14 78.02
N MET A 44 15.17 -6.36 79.35
CA MET A 44 14.54 -7.53 79.95
C MET A 44 13.04 -7.33 80.21
N GLU A 45 12.65 -6.20 80.79
CA GLU A 45 11.27 -5.94 81.25
C GLU A 45 10.62 -4.76 80.53
N GLY A 46 11.41 -3.85 79.97
CA GLY A 46 10.92 -2.64 79.31
C GLY A 46 10.02 -2.90 78.09
N GLN A 47 10.14 -4.05 77.42
CA GLN A 47 9.28 -4.41 76.29
C GLN A 47 7.84 -4.68 76.75
N ASP A 48 7.67 -5.37 77.88
CA ASP A 48 6.37 -5.71 78.45
C ASP A 48 5.68 -4.48 79.03
N GLU A 49 6.43 -3.55 79.63
CA GLU A 49 5.90 -2.29 80.17
C GLU A 49 5.41 -1.32 79.08
N VAL A 50 6.09 -1.26 77.92
CA VAL A 50 5.62 -0.49 76.76
C VAL A 50 4.26 -1.01 76.28
N LEU A 51 4.07 -2.33 76.28
CA LEU A 51 2.85 -3.00 75.84
C LEU A 51 1.68 -2.83 76.83
N GLN A 52 1.95 -2.83 78.14
CA GLN A 52 0.93 -2.69 79.18
C GLN A 52 0.36 -1.26 79.29
N SER A 53 1.15 -0.24 78.98
CA SER A 53 0.73 1.17 78.99
C SER A 53 0.93 1.84 77.62
N PRO A 54 0.06 1.56 76.64
CA PRO A 54 0.28 2.00 75.26
C PRO A 54 0.01 3.49 75.00
N TRP A 55 -0.57 4.25 75.95
CA TRP A 55 -1.09 5.60 75.73
C TRP A 55 -0.43 6.70 76.59
N ASN A 56 0.89 6.64 76.79
CA ASN A 56 1.61 7.72 77.48
C ASN A 56 2.33 8.60 76.45
N VAL A 57 1.90 9.86 76.36
CA VAL A 57 2.27 10.82 75.30
C VAL A 57 2.87 12.08 75.92
N SER A 58 3.95 11.92 76.68
CA SER A 58 4.67 13.03 77.32
C SER A 58 5.98 13.32 76.57
N PHE A 59 5.98 14.34 75.70
CA PHE A 59 7.15 14.67 74.89
C PHE A 59 8.18 15.50 75.67
N THR A 60 9.26 14.85 76.08
CA THR A 60 10.51 15.51 76.52
C THR A 60 11.45 15.75 75.33
N GLY A 61 12.37 16.70 75.43
CA GLY A 61 13.29 17.05 74.33
C GLY A 61 14.09 15.85 73.77
N LYS A 62 14.52 14.92 74.63
CA LYS A 62 15.21 13.68 74.21
C LYS A 62 14.26 12.70 73.52
N SER A 63 13.07 12.48 74.10
CA SER A 63 12.08 11.56 73.55
C SER A 63 11.57 11.98 72.17
N SER A 64 11.46 13.28 71.90
CA SER A 64 11.11 13.83 70.57
C SER A 64 12.19 13.59 69.53
N ALA A 65 13.47 13.66 69.92
CA ALA A 65 14.59 13.38 69.02
C ALA A 65 14.61 11.90 68.59
N PHE A 66 14.36 10.97 69.53
CA PHE A 66 14.26 9.54 69.22
C PHE A 66 13.00 9.17 68.43
N PHE A 67 11.90 9.90 68.60
CA PHE A 67 10.73 9.78 67.72
C PHE A 67 11.08 10.12 66.26
N LEU A 68 11.73 11.27 66.04
CA LEU A 68 12.18 11.69 64.71
C LEU A 68 13.20 10.71 64.13
N LEU A 69 14.11 10.16 64.95
CA LEU A 69 15.05 9.13 64.52
C LEU A 69 14.33 7.90 63.95
N GLY A 70 13.32 7.38 64.65
CA GLY A 70 12.52 6.24 64.19
C GLY A 70 11.77 6.53 62.89
N PHE A 71 11.20 7.73 62.76
CA PHE A 71 10.51 8.15 61.53
C PHE A 71 11.49 8.30 60.35
N VAL A 72 12.63 8.95 60.55
CA VAL A 72 13.67 9.13 59.52
C VAL A 72 14.26 7.79 59.08
N MET A 73 14.48 6.85 60.00
CA MET A 73 14.93 5.49 59.67
C MET A 73 13.95 4.80 58.70
N MET A 74 12.65 4.83 58.97
CA MET A 74 11.66 4.21 58.07
C MET A 74 11.54 4.96 56.74
N LEU A 75 11.73 6.28 56.73
CA LEU A 75 11.80 7.05 55.49
C LEU A 75 13.02 6.64 54.64
N LEU A 76 14.18 6.41 55.26
CA LEU A 76 15.38 5.93 54.56
C LEU A 76 15.18 4.52 54.00
N VAL A 77 14.51 3.62 54.73
CA VAL A 77 14.13 2.29 54.23
C VAL A 77 13.19 2.40 53.02
N TYR A 78 12.19 3.28 53.08
CA TYR A 78 11.32 3.56 51.93
C TYR A 78 12.13 4.06 50.73
N LEU A 79 13.01 5.03 50.93
CA LEU A 79 13.86 5.57 49.87
C LEU A 79 14.77 4.49 49.28
N TYR A 80 15.37 3.63 50.09
CA TYR A 80 16.20 2.51 49.62
C TYR A 80 15.41 1.52 48.76
N LEU A 81 14.20 1.15 49.19
CA LEU A 81 13.34 0.24 48.45
C LEU A 81 12.77 0.86 47.16
N GLU A 82 12.56 2.18 47.14
CA GLU A 82 12.04 2.89 45.97
C GLU A 82 13.15 3.20 44.95
N THR A 83 14.34 3.60 45.40
CA THR A 83 15.52 3.86 44.56
C THR A 83 16.17 2.58 44.02
N GLY A 84 16.00 1.45 44.71
CA GLY A 84 16.51 0.13 44.29
C GLY A 84 15.69 -0.59 43.21
N LYS A 85 14.58 -0.01 42.71
CA LYS A 85 13.72 -0.67 41.72
C LYS A 85 14.36 -0.72 40.34
N LYS A 86 15.12 -1.78 40.08
CA LYS A 86 15.54 -2.17 38.73
C LYS A 86 14.36 -2.85 38.02
N GLN A 87 14.08 -2.45 36.79
CA GLN A 87 13.09 -3.13 35.95
C GLN A 87 13.72 -4.37 35.33
N TYR A 88 13.45 -5.54 35.91
CA TYR A 88 13.89 -6.82 35.37
C TYR A 88 12.84 -7.36 34.39
N ARG A 89 13.33 -7.88 33.25
CA ARG A 89 12.52 -8.59 32.26
C ARG A 89 12.98 -10.04 32.16
N GLU A 90 12.76 -10.80 33.23
CA GLU A 90 13.29 -12.16 33.35
C GLU A 90 12.82 -13.07 32.21
N GLY A 91 13.77 -13.71 31.53
CA GLY A 91 13.52 -14.63 30.42
C GLY A 91 13.29 -13.96 29.06
N VAL A 92 13.23 -12.64 29.00
CA VAL A 92 13.11 -11.86 27.76
C VAL A 92 14.04 -10.65 27.75
N GLU A 93 15.17 -10.74 28.46
CA GLU A 93 16.12 -9.66 28.69
C GLU A 93 16.67 -9.09 27.37
N TYR A 94 16.90 -9.96 26.37
CA TYR A 94 17.44 -9.60 25.06
C TYR A 94 16.40 -9.64 23.94
N GLY A 95 15.16 -10.01 24.27
CA GLY A 95 14.05 -10.12 23.33
C GLY A 95 13.15 -11.34 23.60
N SER A 96 11.90 -11.22 23.14
CA SER A 96 10.84 -12.22 23.33
C SER A 96 10.32 -12.78 22.00
N ALA A 97 11.13 -12.73 20.94
CA ALA A 97 10.73 -13.23 19.64
C ALA A 97 10.42 -14.74 19.71
N ARG A 98 9.32 -15.13 19.07
CA ARG A 98 8.91 -16.53 18.92
C ARG A 98 8.10 -16.70 17.65
N PHE A 99 7.88 -17.94 17.23
CA PHE A 99 6.88 -18.19 16.19
C PHE A 99 5.46 -18.11 16.75
N GLY A 100 4.53 -17.70 15.89
CA GLY A 100 3.11 -17.67 16.20
C GLY A 100 2.49 -19.06 16.28
N THR A 101 1.49 -19.20 17.13
CA THR A 101 0.80 -20.48 17.45
C THR A 101 -0.40 -20.73 16.55
N LEU A 102 -0.90 -21.97 16.50
CA LEU A 102 -2.11 -22.32 15.75
C LEU A 102 -3.37 -21.58 16.23
N LYS A 103 -3.47 -21.27 17.53
CA LYS A 103 -4.60 -20.50 18.09
C LYS A 103 -4.58 -19.07 17.56
N GLU A 104 -3.41 -18.45 17.50
CA GLU A 104 -3.21 -17.10 16.98
C GLU A 104 -3.56 -16.96 15.49
N LYS A 105 -3.29 -18.00 14.68
CA LYS A 105 -3.67 -18.03 13.26
C LYS A 105 -5.18 -17.92 13.06
N LYS A 106 -5.98 -18.58 13.92
CA LYS A 106 -7.45 -18.64 13.80
C LYS A 106 -8.14 -17.29 14.00
N PHE A 107 -7.51 -16.32 14.67
CA PHE A 107 -8.09 -14.99 14.86
C PHE A 107 -8.35 -14.26 13.53
N PHE A 108 -7.61 -14.61 12.48
CA PHE A 108 -7.68 -13.98 11.16
C PHE A 108 -8.59 -14.70 10.17
N TYR A 109 -9.10 -15.90 10.50
CA TYR A 109 -9.92 -16.70 9.58
C TYR A 109 -11.33 -16.12 9.46
N GLY A 110 -11.87 -16.08 8.24
CA GLY A 110 -13.26 -15.77 7.96
C GLY A 110 -14.20 -16.87 8.46
N LYS A 111 -15.50 -16.61 8.30
CA LYS A 111 -16.55 -17.60 8.57
C LYS A 111 -16.45 -18.77 7.60
N GLU A 112 -16.15 -18.47 6.34
CA GLU A 112 -15.99 -19.44 5.27
C GLU A 112 -14.58 -19.42 4.69
N PHE A 113 -14.12 -20.55 4.16
CA PHE A 113 -12.82 -20.63 3.50
C PHE A 113 -12.74 -19.74 2.25
N SER A 114 -13.83 -19.61 1.49
CA SER A 114 -13.95 -18.75 0.30
C SER A 114 -13.73 -17.27 0.62
N HIS A 115 -14.06 -16.82 1.83
CA HIS A 115 -13.89 -15.42 2.25
C HIS A 115 -12.44 -15.03 2.53
N ASP A 116 -11.54 -16.02 2.60
CA ASP A 116 -10.18 -15.83 3.06
C ASP A 116 -9.19 -15.61 1.91
N THR A 117 -8.18 -14.79 2.21
CA THR A 117 -6.91 -14.79 1.49
C THR A 117 -5.99 -15.83 2.11
N ILE A 118 -5.48 -16.74 1.29
CA ILE A 118 -4.56 -17.81 1.66
C ILE A 118 -3.14 -17.25 1.67
N LEU A 119 -2.50 -17.23 2.85
CA LEU A 119 -1.11 -16.76 3.01
C LEU A 119 -0.11 -17.92 3.11
N ALA A 120 -0.54 -19.05 3.70
CA ALA A 120 0.21 -20.30 3.78
C ALA A 120 -0.75 -21.48 3.94
N GLN A 121 -0.23 -22.70 4.09
CA GLN A 121 -1.03 -23.93 4.25
C GLN A 121 -2.06 -23.84 5.40
N ASP A 122 -1.69 -23.17 6.49
CA ASP A 122 -2.51 -23.00 7.68
C ASP A 122 -2.55 -21.54 8.17
N VAL A 123 -2.23 -20.57 7.32
CA VAL A 123 -2.33 -19.14 7.65
C VAL A 123 -3.22 -18.48 6.61
N ARG A 124 -4.26 -17.81 7.07
CA ARG A 124 -5.26 -17.14 6.24
C ARG A 124 -5.62 -15.79 6.84
N LEU A 125 -6.04 -14.87 5.98
CA LEU A 125 -6.51 -13.55 6.35
C LEU A 125 -7.85 -13.29 5.67
N THR A 126 -8.92 -13.14 6.45
CA THR A 126 -10.25 -12.81 5.92
C THR A 126 -10.21 -11.55 5.06
N LEU A 127 -10.83 -11.63 3.88
CA LEU A 127 -11.04 -10.51 2.99
C LEU A 127 -12.39 -9.83 3.25
N LEU A 128 -13.45 -10.64 3.38
CA LEU A 128 -14.84 -10.15 3.40
C LEU A 128 -15.40 -9.97 4.82
N ASP A 129 -15.03 -10.83 5.77
CA ASP A 129 -15.57 -10.75 7.12
C ASP A 129 -14.87 -9.67 7.95
N LYS A 130 -15.66 -8.82 8.61
CA LYS A 130 -15.16 -7.86 9.60
C LYS A 130 -14.68 -8.58 10.85
N LYS A 131 -13.56 -8.10 11.41
CA LYS A 131 -12.99 -8.58 12.67
C LYS A 131 -13.06 -7.48 13.73
N PRO A 132 -12.95 -7.83 15.03
CA PRO A 132 -12.73 -6.83 16.07
C PRO A 132 -11.50 -5.98 15.74
N PRO A 133 -11.44 -4.69 16.12
CA PRO A 133 -10.35 -3.78 15.75
C PRO A 133 -8.94 -4.33 16.06
N GLN A 134 -8.81 -5.13 17.12
CA GLN A 134 -7.55 -5.79 17.48
C GLN A 134 -7.01 -6.73 16.39
N TYR A 135 -7.88 -7.39 15.61
CA TYR A 135 -7.53 -8.40 14.60
C TYR A 135 -7.92 -8.01 13.18
N ASP A 136 -8.62 -6.89 12.99
CA ASP A 136 -8.86 -6.35 11.67
C ASP A 136 -7.57 -5.76 11.11
N ARG A 137 -7.24 -6.14 9.89
CA ARG A 137 -5.96 -5.81 9.25
C ARG A 137 -6.22 -5.21 7.89
N ASN A 138 -5.32 -4.32 7.50
CA ASN A 138 -5.19 -3.92 6.11
C ASN A 138 -5.06 -5.19 5.24
N LYS A 139 -5.74 -5.18 4.09
CA LYS A 139 -5.77 -6.29 3.14
C LYS A 139 -4.64 -6.20 2.11
N ASN A 140 -3.80 -5.16 2.18
CA ASN A 140 -2.55 -5.06 1.43
C ASN A 140 -1.55 -6.14 1.90
N ILE A 141 -0.95 -6.86 0.96
CA ILE A 141 -0.06 -7.99 1.24
C ILE A 141 1.21 -7.88 0.39
N ALA A 142 2.38 -7.79 1.01
CA ALA A 142 3.64 -7.93 0.30
C ALA A 142 4.02 -9.41 0.18
N VAL A 143 4.37 -9.86 -1.02
CA VAL A 143 4.88 -11.22 -1.23
C VAL A 143 6.31 -11.13 -1.73
N ILE A 144 7.25 -11.78 -1.06
CA ILE A 144 8.66 -11.80 -1.45
C ILE A 144 9.07 -13.25 -1.70
N GLY A 145 9.58 -13.54 -2.89
CA GLY A 145 10.19 -14.84 -3.16
C GLY A 145 10.94 -14.90 -4.49
N GLY A 146 12.11 -15.55 -4.48
CA GLY A 146 12.97 -15.67 -5.66
C GLY A 146 12.32 -16.42 -6.83
N SER A 147 13.02 -16.51 -7.96
CA SER A 147 12.58 -17.34 -9.09
C SER A 147 12.38 -18.79 -8.65
N GLY A 148 11.32 -19.44 -9.14
CA GLY A 148 10.98 -20.83 -8.76
C GLY A 148 10.47 -21.03 -7.33
N SER A 149 10.32 -19.98 -6.51
CA SER A 149 9.78 -20.07 -5.14
C SER A 149 8.29 -20.47 -5.10
N GLY A 150 7.61 -20.38 -6.24
CA GLY A 150 6.20 -20.73 -6.40
C GLY A 150 5.23 -19.57 -6.16
N LYS A 151 5.64 -18.30 -6.36
CA LYS A 151 4.77 -17.12 -6.21
C LYS A 151 3.42 -17.30 -6.88
N THR A 152 3.41 -17.58 -8.19
CA THR A 152 2.18 -17.67 -8.96
C THR A 152 1.42 -18.95 -8.66
N PHE A 153 2.11 -20.10 -8.63
CA PHE A 153 1.50 -21.40 -8.37
C PHE A 153 0.95 -21.55 -6.93
N ARG A 154 1.70 -21.12 -5.90
CA ARG A 154 1.41 -21.34 -4.47
C ARG A 154 0.64 -20.19 -3.83
N PHE A 155 0.67 -18.99 -4.40
CA PHE A 155 0.01 -17.82 -3.83
C PHE A 155 -1.01 -17.18 -4.78
N VAL A 156 -0.64 -16.78 -6.00
CA VAL A 156 -1.57 -16.05 -6.90
C VAL A 156 -2.76 -16.92 -7.32
N LYS A 157 -2.51 -18.05 -7.99
CA LYS A 157 -3.56 -18.96 -8.48
C LYS A 157 -4.56 -19.39 -7.39
N PRO A 158 -4.14 -19.95 -6.24
CA PRO A 158 -5.09 -20.37 -5.21
C PRO A 158 -5.91 -19.23 -4.63
N ASN A 159 -5.39 -17.99 -4.61
CA ASN A 159 -6.16 -16.84 -4.15
C ASN A 159 -7.13 -16.30 -5.22
N LEU A 160 -6.76 -16.31 -6.50
CA LEU A 160 -7.65 -15.92 -7.60
C LEU A 160 -8.90 -16.81 -7.64
N ILE A 161 -8.71 -18.13 -7.50
CA ILE A 161 -9.82 -19.10 -7.55
C ILE A 161 -10.66 -19.17 -6.26
N GLN A 162 -10.39 -18.31 -5.27
CA GLN A 162 -11.34 -18.08 -4.17
C GLN A 162 -12.58 -17.31 -4.65
N MET A 163 -12.47 -16.57 -5.76
CA MET A 163 -13.59 -15.87 -6.41
C MET A 163 -14.41 -14.95 -5.47
N ASN A 164 -13.70 -14.33 -4.52
CA ASN A 164 -14.29 -13.50 -3.45
C ASN A 164 -14.21 -11.99 -3.71
N SER A 165 -13.53 -11.56 -4.77
CA SER A 165 -13.36 -10.15 -5.16
C SER A 165 -13.28 -10.00 -6.68
N SER A 166 -13.33 -8.76 -7.15
CA SER A 166 -12.82 -8.39 -8.48
C SER A 166 -11.30 -8.34 -8.41
N ASN A 167 -10.63 -8.89 -9.42
CA ASN A 167 -9.19 -9.07 -9.42
C ASN A 167 -8.58 -8.47 -10.68
N ILE A 168 -7.49 -7.74 -10.50
CA ILE A 168 -6.61 -7.27 -11.57
C ILE A 168 -5.28 -7.99 -11.35
N VAL A 169 -4.80 -8.75 -12.33
CA VAL A 169 -3.54 -9.49 -12.22
C VAL A 169 -2.60 -9.09 -13.35
N VAL A 170 -1.36 -8.79 -12.98
CA VAL A 170 -0.26 -8.69 -13.94
C VAL A 170 0.27 -10.09 -14.18
N ASP A 171 0.27 -10.53 -15.43
CA ASP A 171 0.73 -11.85 -15.83
C ASP A 171 1.79 -11.75 -16.92
N PRO A 172 3.07 -11.86 -16.57
CA PRO A 172 4.13 -11.73 -17.56
C PRO A 172 4.38 -13.00 -18.40
N LYS A 173 4.05 -14.20 -17.89
CA LYS A 173 4.44 -15.48 -18.53
C LYS A 173 3.54 -16.68 -18.28
N ASP A 174 2.62 -16.63 -17.32
CA ASP A 174 2.05 -17.85 -16.75
C ASP A 174 0.81 -18.35 -17.49
N HIS A 175 0.40 -17.67 -18.56
CA HIS A 175 -0.83 -17.93 -19.30
C HIS A 175 -2.03 -18.03 -18.33
N LEU A 176 -2.08 -17.14 -17.35
CA LEU A 176 -3.11 -17.10 -16.32
C LEU A 176 -4.48 -16.84 -16.94
N ALA A 177 -4.55 -15.99 -17.96
CA ALA A 177 -5.78 -15.73 -18.69
C ALA A 177 -6.33 -17.03 -19.27
N GLU A 178 -5.50 -17.78 -19.99
CA GLU A 178 -5.89 -19.02 -20.64
C GLU A 178 -6.20 -20.12 -19.61
N LYS A 179 -5.41 -20.22 -18.53
CA LYS A 179 -5.56 -21.28 -17.52
C LYS A 179 -6.75 -21.08 -16.58
N THR A 180 -7.17 -19.83 -16.36
CA THR A 180 -8.17 -19.49 -15.33
C THR A 180 -9.39 -18.74 -15.88
N GLY A 181 -9.32 -18.11 -17.05
CA GLY A 181 -10.36 -17.24 -17.59
C GLY A 181 -11.70 -17.94 -17.81
N LYS A 182 -11.69 -19.18 -18.29
CA LYS A 182 -12.93 -19.97 -18.47
C LYS A 182 -13.68 -20.20 -17.15
N LEU A 183 -12.96 -20.49 -16.06
CA LEU A 183 -13.56 -20.61 -14.73
C LEU A 183 -14.30 -19.32 -14.34
N PHE A 184 -13.69 -18.16 -14.56
CA PHE A 184 -14.29 -16.87 -14.20
C PHE A 184 -15.54 -16.57 -15.05
N LEU A 185 -15.49 -16.81 -16.36
CA LEU A 185 -16.64 -16.66 -17.26
C LEU A 185 -17.83 -17.52 -16.80
N GLU A 186 -17.58 -18.80 -16.51
CA GLU A 186 -18.61 -19.74 -16.05
C GLU A 186 -19.23 -19.34 -14.70
N HIS A 187 -18.53 -18.55 -13.89
CA HIS A 187 -19.00 -18.04 -12.59
C HIS A 187 -19.48 -16.58 -12.66
N GLY A 188 -19.79 -16.08 -13.86
CA GLY A 188 -20.43 -14.77 -14.06
C GLY A 188 -19.50 -13.58 -13.88
N TYR A 189 -18.19 -13.77 -13.97
CA TYR A 189 -17.26 -12.64 -14.02
C TYR A 189 -17.21 -12.02 -15.40
N GLN A 190 -17.08 -10.70 -15.45
CA GLN A 190 -16.57 -10.02 -16.62
C GLN A 190 -15.07 -10.29 -16.74
N VAL A 191 -14.65 -11.00 -17.78
CA VAL A 191 -13.24 -11.27 -18.03
C VAL A 191 -12.70 -10.29 -19.07
N LYS A 192 -11.60 -9.60 -18.75
CA LYS A 192 -10.92 -8.61 -19.58
C LYS A 192 -9.44 -8.96 -19.71
N VAL A 193 -8.87 -8.78 -20.89
CA VAL A 193 -7.45 -9.06 -21.15
C VAL A 193 -6.83 -7.88 -21.87
N LEU A 194 -5.94 -7.16 -21.18
CA LEU A 194 -5.05 -6.17 -21.80
C LEU A 194 -3.70 -6.85 -22.09
N ASP A 195 -3.48 -7.25 -23.33
CA ASP A 195 -2.28 -7.97 -23.75
C ASP A 195 -1.30 -7.05 -24.48
N LEU A 196 -0.17 -6.75 -23.82
CA LEU A 196 0.91 -5.92 -24.38
C LEU A 196 1.95 -6.75 -25.15
N VAL A 197 1.83 -8.08 -25.15
CA VAL A 197 2.65 -9.00 -25.95
C VAL A 197 1.97 -9.25 -27.29
N ASN A 198 0.69 -9.66 -27.27
CA ASN A 198 -0.16 -9.81 -28.45
C ASN A 198 -1.29 -8.77 -28.48
N MET A 199 -0.92 -7.53 -28.77
CA MET A 199 -1.84 -6.37 -28.82
C MET A 199 -3.00 -6.51 -29.83
N LYS A 200 -2.93 -7.44 -30.78
CA LYS A 200 -4.03 -7.74 -31.71
C LYS A 200 -5.13 -8.58 -31.05
N ASN A 201 -4.76 -9.38 -30.04
CA ASN A 201 -5.64 -10.25 -29.27
C ASN A 201 -5.89 -9.69 -27.87
N SER A 202 -6.37 -8.44 -27.78
CA SER A 202 -6.49 -7.69 -26.54
C SER A 202 -7.76 -6.83 -26.51
N ASP A 203 -8.29 -6.59 -25.32
CA ASP A 203 -9.20 -5.48 -25.05
C ASP A 203 -8.51 -4.15 -25.36
N GLY A 204 -9.30 -3.17 -25.82
CA GLY A 204 -8.85 -1.81 -26.05
C GLY A 204 -8.77 -1.02 -24.74
N PHE A 205 -7.68 -0.26 -24.56
CA PHE A 205 -7.46 0.62 -23.42
C PHE A 205 -7.25 2.06 -23.90
N ASN A 206 -8.25 2.92 -23.67
CA ASN A 206 -8.12 4.35 -23.96
C ASN A 206 -8.26 5.18 -22.67
N PRO A 207 -7.15 5.76 -22.14
CA PRO A 207 -7.20 6.50 -20.89
C PRO A 207 -8.02 7.80 -20.98
N PHE A 208 -8.21 8.38 -22.17
CA PHE A 208 -9.02 9.58 -22.36
C PHE A 208 -10.50 9.37 -21.99
N ARG A 209 -11.01 8.13 -22.02
CA ARG A 209 -12.37 7.81 -21.54
C ARG A 209 -12.60 8.22 -20.08
N TYR A 210 -11.53 8.15 -19.28
CA TYR A 210 -11.58 8.28 -17.83
C TYR A 210 -11.18 9.68 -17.32
N ILE A 211 -10.81 10.59 -18.22
CA ILE A 211 -10.54 11.99 -17.91
C ILE A 211 -11.87 12.69 -17.62
N GLU A 212 -11.93 13.35 -16.45
CA GLU A 212 -13.06 14.18 -16.04
C GLU A 212 -12.64 15.59 -15.65
N THR A 213 -11.37 15.81 -15.30
CA THR A 213 -10.82 17.12 -14.94
C THR A 213 -9.50 17.42 -15.67
N GLU A 214 -9.12 18.70 -15.70
CA GLU A 214 -7.81 19.14 -16.21
C GLU A 214 -6.63 18.50 -15.44
N ASN A 215 -6.80 18.29 -14.13
CA ASN A 215 -5.81 17.60 -13.30
C ASN A 215 -5.66 16.12 -13.71
N ASP A 216 -6.75 15.46 -14.11
CA ASP A 216 -6.71 14.10 -14.61
C ASP A 216 -5.87 14.00 -15.90
N LEU A 217 -6.09 14.94 -16.83
CA LEU A 217 -5.32 15.04 -18.06
C LEU A 217 -3.84 15.30 -17.77
N ASN A 218 -3.54 16.27 -16.90
CA ASN A 218 -2.18 16.57 -16.49
C ASN A 218 -1.48 15.35 -15.88
N ARG A 219 -2.14 14.64 -14.95
CA ARG A 219 -1.59 13.43 -14.33
C ARG A 219 -1.31 12.34 -15.37
N MET A 220 -2.23 12.10 -16.29
CA MET A 220 -2.04 11.12 -17.37
C MET A 220 -0.82 11.47 -18.24
N LEU A 221 -0.67 12.73 -18.63
CA LEU A 221 0.49 13.19 -19.40
C LEU A 221 1.78 13.08 -18.60
N THR A 222 1.79 13.44 -17.32
CA THR A 222 2.96 13.25 -16.44
C THR A 222 3.40 11.79 -16.38
N VAL A 223 2.44 10.87 -16.21
CA VAL A 223 2.71 9.42 -16.16
C VAL A 223 3.36 8.95 -17.47
N TYR A 224 2.80 9.40 -18.61
CA TYR A 224 3.36 9.09 -19.93
C TYR A 224 4.80 9.59 -20.04
N PHE A 225 5.03 10.89 -19.84
CA PHE A 225 6.35 11.51 -20.00
C PHE A 225 7.41 10.91 -19.08
N ASN A 226 7.06 10.55 -17.84
CA ASN A 226 8.00 9.93 -16.91
C ASN A 226 8.40 8.51 -17.33
N ASN A 227 7.48 7.76 -17.95
CA ASN A 227 7.72 6.38 -18.37
C ASN A 227 8.23 6.24 -19.82
N THR A 228 8.37 7.34 -20.56
CA THR A 228 8.98 7.37 -21.91
C THR A 228 10.34 8.09 -21.93
N LYS A 229 10.95 8.36 -20.78
CA LYS A 229 12.35 8.83 -20.70
C LYS A 229 13.24 7.67 -21.12
N GLY A 230 14.00 7.82 -22.21
CA GLY A 230 14.93 6.80 -22.67
C GLY A 230 15.96 6.44 -21.60
N SER A 231 16.53 5.24 -21.67
CA SER A 231 17.53 4.72 -20.72
C SER A 231 18.90 5.42 -20.78
N GLY A 232 19.08 6.42 -21.65
CA GLY A 232 20.28 7.24 -21.76
C GLY A 232 20.03 8.66 -21.27
N SER A 233 20.97 9.18 -20.47
CA SER A 233 21.11 10.57 -19.96
C SER A 233 19.81 11.36 -19.82
N ARG A 234 19.42 11.63 -18.57
CA ARG A 234 18.36 12.59 -18.16
C ARG A 234 18.16 13.65 -19.24
N SER A 235 17.08 13.56 -20.01
CA SER A 235 16.69 14.61 -20.94
C SER A 235 16.69 15.92 -20.16
N ASP A 236 17.25 16.98 -20.76
CA ASP A 236 17.28 18.29 -20.11
C ASP A 236 15.86 18.63 -19.64
N PRO A 237 15.65 18.94 -18.34
CA PRO A 237 14.34 19.27 -17.81
C PRO A 237 13.63 20.37 -18.60
N PHE A 238 14.38 21.28 -19.21
CA PHE A 238 13.84 22.32 -20.07
C PHE A 238 13.09 21.76 -21.29
N TRP A 239 13.70 20.83 -22.02
CA TRP A 239 13.08 20.24 -23.22
C TRP A 239 11.89 19.36 -22.87
N ASP A 240 11.95 18.67 -21.73
CA ASP A 240 10.84 17.87 -21.23
C ASP A 240 9.63 18.75 -20.88
N GLU A 241 9.83 19.85 -20.16
CA GLU A 241 8.73 20.76 -19.80
C GLU A 241 8.15 21.45 -21.04
N ALA A 242 8.99 21.93 -21.95
CA ALA A 242 8.52 22.55 -23.19
C ALA A 242 7.70 21.59 -24.07
N SER A 243 8.16 20.34 -24.19
CA SER A 243 7.42 19.27 -24.88
C SER A 243 6.09 18.96 -24.18
N MET A 244 6.10 18.94 -22.84
CA MET A 244 4.91 18.70 -22.04
C MET A 244 3.87 19.83 -22.21
N THR A 245 4.29 21.09 -22.29
CA THR A 245 3.40 22.24 -22.55
C THR A 245 2.70 22.12 -23.90
N LEU A 246 3.43 21.78 -24.98
CA LEU A 246 2.83 21.52 -26.30
C LEU A 246 1.79 20.39 -26.22
N VAL A 247 2.17 19.26 -25.61
CA VAL A 247 1.29 18.09 -25.53
C VAL A 247 0.07 18.36 -24.66
N ARG A 248 0.20 19.13 -23.57
CA ARG A 248 -0.94 19.59 -22.76
C ARG A 248 -1.92 20.39 -23.60
N ALA A 249 -1.44 21.36 -24.39
CA ALA A 249 -2.30 22.16 -25.28
C ALA A 249 -3.02 21.28 -26.32
N LEU A 250 -2.30 20.36 -26.97
CA LEU A 250 -2.87 19.46 -27.98
C LEU A 250 -3.88 18.47 -27.39
N ALA A 251 -3.54 17.85 -26.27
CA ALA A 251 -4.39 16.86 -25.63
C ALA A 251 -5.65 17.50 -25.04
N SER A 252 -5.53 18.69 -24.45
CA SER A 252 -6.69 19.46 -23.94
C SER A 252 -7.59 19.94 -25.08
N TYR A 253 -7.03 20.42 -26.20
CA TYR A 253 -7.79 20.71 -27.41
C TYR A 253 -8.60 19.50 -27.90
N LEU A 254 -7.98 18.32 -27.94
CA LEU A 254 -8.67 17.09 -28.32
C LEU A 254 -9.76 16.72 -27.30
N VAL A 255 -9.49 16.80 -25.99
CA VAL A 255 -10.50 16.52 -24.96
C VAL A 255 -11.68 17.48 -25.08
N ASP A 256 -11.42 18.77 -25.30
CA ASP A 256 -12.45 19.80 -25.47
C ASP A 256 -13.28 19.60 -26.73
N PHE A 257 -12.72 19.01 -27.79
CA PHE A 257 -13.53 18.65 -28.95
C PHE A 257 -14.67 17.68 -28.59
N TYR A 258 -14.42 16.77 -27.65
CA TYR A 258 -15.44 15.82 -27.15
C TYR A 258 -16.25 16.38 -25.98
N ASN A 259 -15.64 17.21 -25.15
CA ASN A 259 -16.26 17.87 -24.00
C ASN A 259 -16.01 19.38 -24.03
N PRO A 260 -16.72 20.13 -24.90
CA PRO A 260 -16.42 21.54 -25.15
C PRO A 260 -16.56 22.37 -23.88
N PRO A 261 -15.62 23.30 -23.65
CA PRO A 261 -15.77 24.26 -22.57
C PRO A 261 -16.97 25.16 -22.86
N LYS A 262 -17.45 25.79 -21.81
CA LYS A 262 -18.58 26.71 -21.90
C LYS A 262 -18.15 27.99 -22.61
N THR A 263 -18.98 28.49 -23.51
CA THR A 263 -18.75 29.82 -24.08
C THR A 263 -19.03 30.90 -23.04
N ARG A 264 -18.55 32.12 -23.30
CA ARG A 264 -18.80 33.25 -22.40
C ARG A 264 -20.29 33.52 -22.22
N GLU A 265 -21.09 33.39 -23.27
CA GLU A 265 -22.54 33.55 -23.20
C GLU A 265 -23.19 32.51 -22.29
N GLN A 266 -22.77 31.24 -22.40
CA GLN A 266 -23.27 30.16 -21.56
C GLN A 266 -22.92 30.37 -20.08
N LEU A 267 -21.72 30.86 -19.78
CA LEU A 267 -21.32 31.18 -18.40
C LEU A 267 -22.17 32.32 -17.83
N ILE A 268 -22.45 33.36 -18.63
CA ILE A 268 -23.33 34.47 -18.24
C ILE A 268 -24.76 33.97 -18.01
N GLU A 269 -25.29 33.12 -18.88
CA GLU A 269 -26.62 32.52 -18.71
C GLU A 269 -26.69 31.67 -17.43
N GLU A 270 -25.68 30.82 -17.18
CA GLU A 270 -25.61 29.99 -15.97
C GLU A 270 -25.58 30.81 -14.68
N SER A 271 -24.84 31.93 -14.67
CA SER A 271 -24.77 32.85 -13.52
C SER A 271 -26.10 33.52 -13.17
N ARG A 272 -27.07 33.50 -14.09
CA ARG A 272 -28.41 34.06 -13.89
C ARG A 272 -29.42 33.03 -13.40
N LEU A 273 -29.07 31.75 -13.35
CA LEU A 273 -29.99 30.67 -12.98
C LEU A 273 -30.26 30.65 -11.47
N SER A 274 -31.48 30.29 -11.09
CA SER A 274 -31.78 29.93 -9.70
C SER A 274 -31.08 28.63 -9.31
N GLN A 275 -30.91 28.39 -8.00
CA GLN A 275 -30.25 27.18 -7.50
C GLN A 275 -30.88 25.89 -8.02
N LYS A 276 -32.22 25.85 -8.17
CA LYS A 276 -32.95 24.67 -8.66
C LYS A 276 -32.70 24.44 -10.16
N GLU A 277 -32.71 25.50 -10.96
CA GLU A 277 -32.43 25.42 -12.39
C GLU A 277 -30.98 25.03 -12.65
N TYR A 278 -30.04 25.58 -11.88
CA TYR A 278 -28.63 25.21 -11.95
C TYR A 278 -28.41 23.72 -11.67
N GLN A 279 -29.08 23.17 -10.65
CA GLN A 279 -29.01 21.72 -10.36
C GLN A 279 -29.60 20.86 -11.50
N ASN A 280 -30.69 21.31 -12.12
CA ASN A 280 -31.27 20.62 -13.28
C ASN A 280 -30.35 20.67 -14.50
N LEU A 281 -29.72 21.81 -14.76
CA LEU A 281 -28.73 21.98 -15.81
C LEU A 281 -27.54 21.05 -15.60
N LEU A 282 -26.99 20.97 -14.39
CA LEU A 282 -25.89 20.06 -14.05
C LEU A 282 -26.27 18.59 -14.31
N LYS A 283 -27.49 18.17 -13.96
CA LYS A 283 -27.97 16.81 -14.26
C LYS A 283 -28.04 16.55 -15.77
N ARG A 284 -28.56 17.51 -16.54
CA ARG A 284 -28.63 17.39 -18.00
C ARG A 284 -27.25 17.35 -18.64
N GLN A 285 -26.33 18.23 -18.23
CA GLN A 285 -24.95 18.25 -18.72
C GLN A 285 -24.24 16.91 -18.42
N LYS A 286 -24.40 16.36 -17.21
CA LYS A 286 -23.87 15.03 -16.86
C LYS A 286 -24.40 13.94 -17.80
N LYS A 287 -25.70 13.94 -18.09
CA LYS A 287 -26.33 12.96 -18.99
C LYS A 287 -25.81 13.10 -20.44
N GLU A 288 -25.71 14.34 -20.95
CA GLU A 288 -25.17 14.59 -22.29
C GLU A 288 -23.70 14.14 -22.41
N VAL A 289 -22.88 14.35 -21.37
CA VAL A 289 -21.49 13.86 -21.33
C VAL A 289 -21.45 12.33 -21.35
N GLU A 290 -22.28 11.65 -20.55
CA GLU A 290 -22.36 10.19 -20.57
C GLU A 290 -22.80 9.63 -21.93
N GLU A 291 -23.79 10.26 -22.58
CA GLU A 291 -24.23 9.87 -23.92
C GLU A 291 -23.13 10.07 -24.98
N ARG A 292 -22.36 11.17 -24.91
CA ARG A 292 -21.19 11.37 -25.78
C ARG A 292 -20.14 10.29 -25.54
N LYS A 293 -19.88 9.93 -24.28
CA LYS A 293 -18.96 8.84 -23.93
C LYS A 293 -19.44 7.50 -24.52
N LYS A 294 -20.74 7.21 -24.52
CA LYS A 294 -21.29 5.98 -25.11
C LYS A 294 -21.10 5.86 -26.63
N ARG A 295 -20.81 6.95 -27.36
CA ARG A 295 -20.53 6.90 -28.82
C ARG A 295 -19.23 6.17 -29.16
N GLY A 296 -18.38 5.86 -28.18
CA GLY A 296 -17.23 4.96 -28.34
C GLY A 296 -16.06 5.52 -29.15
N ARG A 297 -16.06 6.82 -29.45
CA ARG A 297 -14.91 7.53 -30.04
C ARG A 297 -14.38 8.51 -29.01
N TYR A 298 -13.09 8.42 -28.74
CA TYR A 298 -12.37 9.25 -27.78
C TYR A 298 -11.10 9.78 -28.45
N PRO A 299 -10.49 10.85 -27.89
CA PRO A 299 -9.14 11.23 -28.26
C PRO A 299 -8.18 10.05 -28.16
N SER A 300 -7.14 10.04 -28.97
CA SER A 300 -6.04 9.09 -28.83
C SER A 300 -4.69 9.79 -28.88
N PHE A 301 -3.67 9.19 -28.28
CA PHE A 301 -2.30 9.70 -28.37
C PHE A 301 -1.80 9.74 -29.83
N ALA A 302 -2.31 8.86 -30.70
CA ALA A 302 -2.01 8.89 -32.13
C ALA A 302 -2.53 10.17 -32.81
N GLU A 303 -3.66 10.72 -32.37
CA GLU A 303 -4.16 12.02 -32.86
C GLU A 303 -3.24 13.17 -32.43
N ILE A 304 -2.67 13.12 -31.22
CA ILE A 304 -1.65 14.10 -30.77
C ILE A 304 -0.45 14.06 -31.71
N SER A 305 0.07 12.87 -32.02
CA SER A 305 1.19 12.69 -32.96
C SER A 305 0.90 13.25 -34.36
N LYS A 306 -0.36 13.13 -34.83
CA LYS A 306 -0.80 13.74 -36.09
C LYS A 306 -0.87 15.27 -36.01
N LEU A 307 -1.39 15.83 -34.91
CA LEU A 307 -1.47 17.28 -34.73
C LEU A 307 -0.09 17.93 -34.66
N ILE A 308 0.90 17.27 -34.04
CA ILE A 308 2.29 17.76 -34.00
C ILE A 308 2.84 17.97 -35.42
N LYS A 309 2.54 17.05 -36.36
CA LYS A 309 2.98 17.15 -37.76
C LYS A 309 2.34 18.33 -38.51
N HIS A 310 1.19 18.83 -38.04
CA HIS A 310 0.49 19.98 -38.62
C HIS A 310 0.96 21.34 -38.09
N LEU A 311 1.97 21.36 -37.22
CA LEU A 311 2.62 22.59 -36.76
C LEU A 311 3.65 23.11 -37.77
N SER A 312 4.19 22.25 -38.64
CA SER A 312 5.06 22.68 -39.75
C SER A 312 4.30 23.55 -40.74
N LYS A 313 4.89 24.68 -41.14
CA LYS A 313 4.31 25.59 -42.14
C LYS A 313 4.61 25.08 -43.56
N GLY A 314 3.61 25.11 -44.45
CA GLY A 314 3.82 24.84 -45.86
C GLY A 314 4.61 25.96 -46.54
N GLU A 315 5.19 25.69 -47.72
CA GLU A 315 5.81 26.74 -48.54
C GLU A 315 4.80 27.87 -48.79
N ASN A 316 5.20 29.12 -48.50
CA ASN A 316 4.38 30.33 -48.63
C ASN A 316 3.17 30.47 -47.67
N GLN A 317 3.14 29.77 -46.53
CA GLN A 317 2.10 29.97 -45.50
C GLN A 317 2.63 30.73 -44.27
N GLU A 318 1.94 31.82 -43.89
CA GLU A 318 2.28 32.59 -42.68
C GLU A 318 1.96 31.82 -41.39
N LYS A 319 0.91 30.99 -41.41
CA LYS A 319 0.43 30.19 -40.29
C LYS A 319 0.29 28.73 -40.68
N SER A 320 0.61 27.86 -39.74
CA SER A 320 0.38 26.42 -39.80
C SER A 320 -1.11 26.08 -39.66
N VAL A 321 -1.48 24.87 -40.09
CA VAL A 321 -2.85 24.35 -39.91
C VAL A 321 -3.22 24.35 -38.42
N LEU A 322 -2.28 23.95 -37.56
CA LEU A 322 -2.52 23.90 -36.12
C LEU A 322 -2.76 25.29 -35.52
N GLU A 323 -2.01 26.32 -35.93
CA GLU A 323 -2.25 27.70 -35.47
C GLU A 323 -3.66 28.18 -35.85
N ILE A 324 -4.13 27.88 -37.08
CA ILE A 324 -5.48 28.22 -37.52
C ILE A 324 -6.55 27.51 -36.67
N LEU A 325 -6.33 26.23 -36.31
CA LEU A 325 -7.25 25.48 -35.46
C LEU A 325 -7.39 26.12 -34.07
N PHE A 326 -6.29 26.53 -33.45
CA PHE A 326 -6.31 27.19 -32.15
C PHE A 326 -6.89 28.61 -32.21
N GLU A 327 -6.68 29.35 -33.31
CA GLU A 327 -7.34 30.65 -33.52
C GLU A 327 -8.87 30.53 -33.63
N ASN A 328 -9.34 29.54 -34.39
CA ASN A 328 -10.77 29.28 -34.51
C ASN A 328 -11.39 28.81 -33.18
N TYR A 329 -10.65 28.00 -32.43
CA TYR A 329 -11.04 27.62 -31.09
C TYR A 329 -11.13 28.83 -30.14
N ALA A 330 -10.13 29.71 -30.16
CA ALA A 330 -10.10 30.93 -29.34
C ALA A 330 -11.26 31.88 -29.68
N LYS A 331 -11.62 32.02 -30.96
CA LYS A 331 -12.80 32.80 -31.39
C LYS A 331 -14.09 32.25 -30.80
N LYS A 332 -14.20 30.94 -30.64
CA LYS A 332 -15.43 30.27 -30.18
C LYS A 332 -15.54 30.18 -28.65
N TYR A 333 -14.44 29.88 -27.97
CA TYR A 333 -14.43 29.56 -26.53
C TYR A 333 -13.63 30.57 -25.69
N GLY A 334 -13.09 31.61 -26.31
CA GLY A 334 -12.22 32.59 -25.65
C GLY A 334 -10.80 32.07 -25.42
N THR A 335 -9.96 32.91 -24.81
CA THR A 335 -8.54 32.63 -24.54
C THR A 335 -8.24 32.26 -23.09
N GLU A 336 -9.22 32.36 -22.19
CA GLU A 336 -9.01 32.18 -20.75
C GLU A 336 -9.16 30.73 -20.28
N ASN A 337 -9.51 29.78 -21.15
CA ASN A 337 -9.62 28.36 -20.81
C ASN A 337 -8.25 27.66 -20.74
N PHE A 338 -8.21 26.48 -20.11
CA PHE A 338 -6.98 25.69 -19.91
C PHE A 338 -6.22 25.40 -21.21
N THR A 339 -6.93 25.03 -22.27
CA THR A 339 -6.36 24.74 -23.59
C THR A 339 -5.60 25.94 -24.15
N MET A 340 -6.22 27.12 -24.15
CA MET A 340 -5.61 28.34 -24.68
C MET A 340 -4.48 28.89 -23.79
N ARG A 341 -4.54 28.69 -22.46
CA ARG A 341 -3.41 29.04 -21.57
C ARG A 341 -2.17 28.24 -21.91
N ASN A 342 -2.28 26.92 -22.02
CA ASN A 342 -1.15 26.06 -22.40
C ASN A 342 -0.67 26.36 -23.83
N TRP A 343 -1.58 26.69 -24.75
CA TRP A 343 -1.21 27.10 -26.11
C TRP A 343 -0.43 28.43 -26.13
N ALA A 344 -0.87 29.41 -25.34
CA ALA A 344 -0.16 30.68 -25.18
C ALA A 344 1.23 30.49 -24.57
N ASP A 345 1.35 29.61 -23.56
CA ASP A 345 2.64 29.27 -22.95
C ASP A 345 3.59 28.61 -23.97
N PHE A 346 3.07 27.73 -24.82
CA PHE A 346 3.84 27.13 -25.92
C PHE A 346 4.29 28.15 -26.97
N GLN A 347 3.45 29.14 -27.30
CA GLN A 347 3.77 30.20 -28.27
C GLN A 347 4.94 31.10 -27.83
N ASN A 348 5.39 31.01 -26.57
CA ASN A 348 6.60 31.68 -26.12
C ASN A 348 7.89 31.09 -26.71
N TYR A 349 7.87 29.83 -27.17
CA TYR A 349 9.01 29.22 -27.85
C TYR A 349 9.04 29.67 -29.33
N LYS A 350 10.18 30.20 -29.78
CA LYS A 350 10.35 30.74 -31.14
C LYS A 350 11.55 30.11 -31.86
N ASP A 351 11.55 30.23 -33.19
CA ASP A 351 12.65 29.88 -34.08
C ASP A 351 13.28 28.50 -33.78
N LYS A 352 14.60 28.43 -33.61
CA LYS A 352 15.33 27.17 -33.37
C LYS A 352 14.89 26.43 -32.12
N THR A 353 14.40 27.14 -31.11
CA THR A 353 13.88 26.52 -29.88
C THR A 353 12.58 25.78 -30.16
N LEU A 354 11.69 26.38 -30.97
CA LEU A 354 10.44 25.74 -31.40
C LEU A 354 10.73 24.43 -32.17
N ASP A 355 11.63 24.49 -33.15
CA ASP A 355 12.02 23.30 -33.94
C ASP A 355 12.57 22.18 -33.04
N SER A 356 13.38 22.54 -32.04
CA SER A 356 13.93 21.59 -31.07
C SER A 356 12.84 20.95 -30.21
N VAL A 357 11.87 21.74 -29.72
CA VAL A 357 10.72 21.24 -28.95
C VAL A 357 9.88 20.28 -29.78
N VAL A 358 9.61 20.61 -31.05
CA VAL A 358 8.84 19.77 -31.97
C VAL A 358 9.56 18.46 -32.25
N ALA A 359 10.87 18.49 -32.49
CA ALA A 359 11.68 17.29 -32.71
C ALA A 359 11.66 16.35 -31.49
N VAL A 360 11.89 16.90 -30.29
CA VAL A 360 11.85 16.13 -29.02
C VAL A 360 10.45 15.54 -28.79
N THR A 361 9.40 16.32 -29.00
CA THR A 361 8.02 15.86 -28.83
C THR A 361 7.67 14.76 -29.83
N THR A 362 8.06 14.91 -31.10
CA THR A 362 7.83 13.91 -32.15
C THR A 362 8.55 12.59 -31.82
N ALA A 363 9.79 12.66 -31.33
CA ALA A 363 10.53 11.48 -30.91
C ALA A 363 9.85 10.75 -29.74
N LYS A 364 9.38 11.50 -28.73
CA LYS A 364 8.64 10.93 -27.59
C LYS A 364 7.34 10.25 -28.00
N PHE A 365 6.69 10.68 -29.08
CA PHE A 365 5.42 10.13 -29.57
C PHE A 365 5.59 9.10 -30.71
N ALA A 366 6.82 8.75 -31.07
CA ALA A 366 7.09 7.82 -32.17
C ALA A 366 6.48 6.43 -31.95
N LEU A 367 6.30 5.99 -30.70
CA LEU A 367 5.67 4.72 -30.33
C LEU A 367 4.21 4.62 -30.81
N PHE A 368 3.52 5.75 -30.97
CA PHE A 368 2.16 5.80 -31.52
C PHE A 368 2.11 5.81 -33.05
N ASN A 369 3.25 5.62 -33.73
CA ASN A 369 3.25 5.26 -35.16
C ASN A 369 3.12 3.73 -35.36
N ILE A 370 3.20 2.93 -34.30
CA ILE A 370 3.03 1.48 -34.37
C ILE A 370 1.54 1.17 -34.41
N GLN A 371 1.08 0.53 -35.50
CA GLN A 371 -0.35 0.25 -35.73
C GLN A 371 -1.01 -0.53 -34.58
N SER A 372 -0.30 -1.50 -33.98
CA SER A 372 -0.82 -2.28 -32.85
C SER A 372 -1.08 -1.43 -31.61
N VAL A 373 -0.20 -0.48 -31.30
CA VAL A 373 -0.37 0.47 -30.18
C VAL A 373 -1.53 1.43 -30.46
N MET A 374 -1.63 1.90 -31.71
CA MET A 374 -2.74 2.75 -32.14
C MET A 374 -4.08 2.03 -31.98
N ASP A 375 -4.19 0.79 -32.47
CA ASP A 375 -5.44 0.02 -32.41
C ASP A 375 -5.82 -0.33 -30.97
N LEU A 376 -4.85 -0.71 -30.14
CA LEU A 376 -5.05 -0.97 -28.71
C LEU A 376 -5.58 0.27 -27.97
N THR A 377 -5.10 1.46 -28.32
CA THR A 377 -5.43 2.71 -27.60
C THR A 377 -6.55 3.53 -28.24
N LYS A 378 -7.08 3.10 -29.39
CA LYS A 378 -8.11 3.82 -30.14
C LYS A 378 -9.46 3.85 -29.44
N ARG A 379 -9.86 2.72 -28.84
CA ARG A 379 -11.13 2.54 -28.13
C ARG A 379 -10.87 1.92 -26.76
N ASP A 380 -11.83 2.08 -25.86
CA ASP A 380 -11.81 1.42 -24.56
C ASP A 380 -12.91 0.36 -24.48
N THR A 381 -12.54 -0.89 -24.26
CA THR A 381 -13.46 -2.03 -24.02
C THR A 381 -13.32 -2.61 -22.61
N LEU A 382 -12.39 -2.10 -21.81
CA LEU A 382 -12.16 -2.51 -20.43
C LEU A 382 -13.30 -2.13 -19.48
N ASP A 383 -13.92 -0.98 -19.71
CA ASP A 383 -15.02 -0.43 -18.91
C ASP A 383 -14.77 -0.45 -17.38
N MET A 384 -13.66 0.16 -16.96
CA MET A 384 -13.13 0.08 -15.58
C MET A 384 -14.13 0.51 -14.49
N LYS A 385 -15.13 1.34 -14.83
CA LYS A 385 -16.16 1.79 -13.88
C LYS A 385 -17.10 0.66 -13.40
N THR A 386 -17.06 -0.50 -14.04
CA THR A 386 -17.84 -1.68 -13.64
C THR A 386 -17.15 -2.51 -12.57
N TRP A 387 -15.81 -2.44 -12.44
CA TRP A 387 -15.02 -3.41 -11.67
C TRP A 387 -15.28 -3.37 -10.15
N GLY A 388 -15.76 -2.24 -9.63
CA GLY A 388 -16.19 -2.10 -8.23
C GLY A 388 -17.66 -2.43 -7.97
N LYS A 389 -18.44 -2.74 -9.01
CA LYS A 389 -19.89 -3.00 -8.97
C LYS A 389 -20.22 -4.44 -9.33
N GLU A 390 -19.53 -4.96 -10.32
CA GLU A 390 -19.71 -6.30 -10.88
C GLU A 390 -18.41 -7.08 -10.72
N LYS A 391 -18.52 -8.41 -10.61
CA LYS A 391 -17.34 -9.26 -10.49
C LYS A 391 -16.53 -9.19 -11.79
N SER A 392 -15.29 -8.75 -11.69
CA SER A 392 -14.41 -8.59 -12.85
C SER A 392 -13.07 -9.29 -12.62
N MET A 393 -12.57 -9.95 -13.65
CA MET A 393 -11.24 -10.54 -13.70
C MET A 393 -10.49 -9.90 -14.86
N VAL A 394 -9.44 -9.16 -14.54
CA VAL A 394 -8.67 -8.38 -15.51
C VAL A 394 -7.24 -8.91 -15.54
N TYR A 395 -6.78 -9.31 -16.72
CA TYR A 395 -5.41 -9.74 -16.95
C TYR A 395 -4.65 -8.63 -17.67
N LEU A 396 -3.50 -8.23 -17.14
CA LEU A 396 -2.54 -7.38 -17.82
C LEU A 396 -1.34 -8.23 -18.19
N VAL A 397 -1.25 -8.62 -19.47
CA VAL A 397 -0.12 -9.40 -19.98
C VAL A 397 0.98 -8.44 -20.39
N ILE A 398 2.15 -8.56 -19.78
CA ILE A 398 3.30 -7.69 -20.04
C ILE A 398 4.48 -8.50 -20.57
N PRO A 399 5.29 -7.96 -21.50
CA PRO A 399 6.50 -8.63 -21.91
C PRO A 399 7.56 -8.61 -20.79
N ASP A 400 8.30 -9.70 -20.65
CA ASP A 400 9.31 -9.85 -19.59
C ASP A 400 10.60 -9.09 -19.82
N ASN A 401 11.03 -9.06 -21.08
CA ASN A 401 12.35 -8.60 -21.49
C ASN A 401 12.27 -7.31 -22.31
N ASP A 402 11.08 -6.74 -22.49
CA ASP A 402 10.85 -5.56 -23.32
C ASP A 402 10.32 -4.40 -22.48
N SER A 403 11.16 -3.39 -22.29
CA SER A 403 10.76 -2.16 -21.60
C SER A 403 9.96 -1.19 -22.48
N THR A 404 9.84 -1.45 -23.78
CA THR A 404 9.27 -0.52 -24.78
C THR A 404 7.86 -0.06 -24.41
N PHE A 405 7.03 -0.96 -23.87
CA PHE A 405 5.62 -0.69 -23.57
C PHE A 405 5.30 -0.46 -22.09
N ARG A 406 6.32 -0.28 -21.22
CA ARG A 406 6.10 -0.02 -19.78
C ARG A 406 5.21 1.19 -19.51
N PHE A 407 5.27 2.21 -20.37
CA PHE A 407 4.41 3.37 -20.26
C PHE A 407 2.92 3.02 -20.36
N LEU A 408 2.52 1.99 -21.13
CA LEU A 408 1.12 1.55 -21.21
C LEU A 408 0.68 0.90 -19.90
N SER A 409 1.52 0.07 -19.29
CA SER A 409 1.25 -0.54 -17.99
C SER A 409 1.14 0.52 -16.88
N ALA A 410 2.05 1.50 -16.86
CA ALA A 410 2.02 2.60 -15.90
C ALA A 410 0.78 3.50 -16.08
N LEU A 411 0.44 3.83 -17.34
CA LEU A 411 -0.79 4.57 -17.66
C LEU A 411 -2.03 3.78 -17.22
N PHE A 412 -2.09 2.48 -17.52
CA PHE A 412 -3.18 1.61 -17.11
C PHE A 412 -3.39 1.65 -15.60
N PHE A 413 -2.34 1.42 -14.79
CA PHE A 413 -2.49 1.46 -13.33
C PHE A 413 -2.85 2.85 -12.80
N SER A 414 -2.26 3.91 -13.35
CA SER A 414 -2.64 5.27 -12.98
C SER A 414 -4.13 5.51 -13.24
N THR A 415 -4.63 5.11 -14.41
CA THR A 415 -6.04 5.25 -14.78
C THR A 415 -6.95 4.39 -13.90
N VAL A 416 -6.55 3.16 -13.59
CA VAL A 416 -7.30 2.25 -12.68
C VAL A 416 -7.45 2.86 -11.30
N PHE A 417 -6.34 3.24 -10.66
CA PHE A 417 -6.38 3.76 -9.30
C PHE A 417 -7.17 5.06 -9.23
N GLN A 418 -6.98 5.96 -10.18
CA GLN A 418 -7.71 7.21 -10.26
C GLN A 418 -9.21 6.98 -10.46
N THR A 419 -9.60 6.14 -11.41
CA THR A 419 -11.01 5.89 -11.75
C THR A 419 -11.75 5.25 -10.59
N LEU A 420 -11.18 4.18 -10.01
CA LEU A 420 -11.82 3.43 -8.93
C LEU A 420 -11.84 4.22 -7.62
N THR A 421 -10.78 4.98 -7.31
CA THR A 421 -10.73 5.85 -6.13
C THR A 421 -11.77 6.95 -6.21
N ARG A 422 -11.85 7.63 -7.35
CA ARG A 422 -12.84 8.68 -7.60
C ARG A 422 -14.27 8.13 -7.54
N GLN A 423 -14.50 6.96 -8.13
CA GLN A 423 -15.79 6.28 -8.05
C GLN A 423 -16.16 5.94 -6.60
N ALA A 424 -15.23 5.43 -5.80
CA ALA A 424 -15.49 5.15 -4.39
C ALA A 424 -15.90 6.41 -3.62
N ASP A 425 -15.17 7.51 -3.83
CA ASP A 425 -15.37 8.76 -3.09
C ASP A 425 -16.65 9.50 -3.53
N ILE A 426 -16.91 9.59 -4.83
CA ILE A 426 -18.01 10.37 -5.40
C ILE A 426 -19.31 9.56 -5.47
N ASP A 427 -19.25 8.34 -6.02
CA ASP A 427 -20.46 7.56 -6.31
C ASP A 427 -20.94 6.78 -5.07
N PHE A 428 -20.01 6.35 -4.20
CA PHE A 428 -20.31 5.42 -3.10
C PHE A 428 -19.96 5.93 -1.71
N LYS A 429 -19.63 7.22 -1.57
CA LYS A 429 -19.37 7.89 -0.28
C LYS A 429 -18.27 7.20 0.55
N GLY A 430 -17.24 6.70 -0.14
CA GLY A 430 -15.98 6.30 0.46
C GLY A 430 -15.54 4.87 0.18
N GLN A 431 -16.43 3.93 -0.19
CA GLN A 431 -16.07 2.52 -0.40
C GLN A 431 -16.75 1.91 -1.63
N LEU A 432 -15.99 1.16 -2.45
CA LEU A 432 -16.59 0.37 -3.52
C LEU A 432 -17.48 -0.74 -2.93
N PRO A 433 -18.66 -1.01 -3.52
CA PRO A 433 -19.55 -2.09 -3.09
C PRO A 433 -18.88 -3.46 -3.11
N LEU A 434 -18.06 -3.71 -4.13
CA LEU A 434 -17.33 -4.96 -4.33
C LEU A 434 -15.83 -4.71 -4.18
N HIS A 435 -15.15 -5.57 -3.41
CA HIS A 435 -13.72 -5.42 -3.17
C HIS A 435 -12.92 -5.57 -4.46
N VAL A 436 -12.03 -4.63 -4.77
CA VAL A 436 -11.11 -4.73 -5.92
C VAL A 436 -9.69 -4.98 -5.43
N ARG A 437 -9.09 -6.09 -5.87
CA ARG A 437 -7.74 -6.47 -5.49
C ARG A 437 -6.80 -6.49 -6.69
N VAL A 438 -5.62 -5.91 -6.52
CA VAL A 438 -4.59 -5.83 -7.56
C VAL A 438 -3.40 -6.71 -7.20
N TYR A 439 -3.18 -7.76 -7.98
CA TYR A 439 -2.01 -8.64 -7.91
C TYR A 439 -0.96 -8.15 -8.89
N LEU A 440 0.13 -7.61 -8.36
CA LEU A 440 1.23 -7.10 -9.14
C LEU A 440 2.33 -8.16 -9.17
N ASP A 441 2.05 -9.26 -9.90
CA ASP A 441 3.07 -10.27 -10.15
C ASP A 441 4.19 -9.65 -10.99
N GLU A 442 5.43 -9.94 -10.64
CA GLU A 442 6.60 -9.27 -11.18
C GLU A 442 6.49 -7.72 -11.21
N PHE A 443 6.17 -7.14 -10.06
CA PHE A 443 5.98 -5.69 -9.89
C PHE A 443 7.10 -4.82 -10.51
N ALA A 444 8.33 -5.34 -10.58
CA ALA A 444 9.46 -4.66 -11.20
C ALA A 444 9.31 -4.40 -12.70
N ASN A 445 8.56 -5.23 -13.42
CA ASN A 445 8.41 -5.17 -14.88
C ASN A 445 7.36 -4.15 -15.35
N ILE A 446 6.49 -3.69 -14.44
CA ILE A 446 5.42 -2.74 -14.74
C ILE A 446 5.97 -1.33 -15.06
N GLY A 447 7.11 -0.97 -14.47
CA GLY A 447 7.63 0.40 -14.45
C GLY A 447 7.27 1.15 -13.17
N GLU A 448 7.63 2.43 -13.10
CA GLU A 448 7.29 3.28 -11.96
C GLU A 448 5.83 3.73 -12.06
N ILE A 449 5.02 3.30 -11.10
CA ILE A 449 3.64 3.77 -10.95
C ILE A 449 3.70 5.07 -10.12
N PRO A 450 3.30 6.22 -10.67
CA PRO A 450 3.38 7.48 -9.92
C PRO A 450 2.53 7.47 -8.66
N ASP A 451 3.09 8.02 -7.58
CA ASP A 451 2.51 8.09 -6.24
C ASP A 451 2.11 6.73 -5.64
N PHE A 452 2.71 5.61 -6.08
CA PHE A 452 2.31 4.27 -5.61
C PHE A 452 2.36 4.11 -4.09
N ALA A 453 3.34 4.72 -3.42
CA ALA A 453 3.41 4.73 -1.96
C ALA A 453 2.19 5.42 -1.31
N GLU A 454 1.72 6.52 -1.87
CA GLU A 454 0.49 7.18 -1.42
C GLU A 454 -0.74 6.31 -1.72
N GLN A 455 -0.79 5.72 -2.91
CA GLN A 455 -1.88 4.81 -3.30
C GLN A 455 -2.00 3.63 -2.32
N THR A 456 -0.89 3.06 -1.85
CA THR A 456 -0.93 1.95 -0.87
C THR A 456 -1.61 2.34 0.45
N SER A 457 -1.58 3.62 0.84
CA SER A 457 -2.28 4.14 2.01
C SER A 457 -3.77 4.38 1.73
N THR A 458 -4.12 4.90 0.56
CA THR A 458 -5.45 5.43 0.25
C THR A 458 -6.44 4.37 -0.23
N VAL A 459 -5.98 3.32 -0.90
CA VAL A 459 -6.82 2.23 -1.45
C VAL A 459 -7.60 1.48 -0.36
N ARG A 460 -7.02 1.36 0.85
CA ARG A 460 -7.63 0.64 1.97
C ARG A 460 -9.01 1.19 2.33
N SER A 461 -9.13 2.51 2.45
CA SER A 461 -10.39 3.14 2.87
C SER A 461 -11.50 2.98 1.83
N ARG A 462 -11.14 2.61 0.58
CA ARG A 462 -12.00 2.51 -0.60
C ARG A 462 -12.42 1.10 -0.94
N ASN A 463 -12.21 0.16 -0.03
CA ASN A 463 -12.46 -1.27 -0.22
C ASN A 463 -11.63 -1.84 -1.39
N MET A 464 -10.37 -1.42 -1.49
CA MET A 464 -9.40 -1.96 -2.44
C MET A 464 -8.16 -2.48 -1.70
N SER A 465 -7.43 -3.40 -2.32
CA SER A 465 -6.16 -3.90 -1.78
C SER A 465 -5.12 -4.18 -2.83
N LEU A 466 -3.85 -4.03 -2.43
CA LEU A 466 -2.70 -4.25 -3.30
C LEU A 466 -1.89 -5.43 -2.81
N VAL A 467 -1.46 -6.25 -3.75
CA VAL A 467 -0.56 -7.37 -3.51
C VAL A 467 0.69 -7.18 -4.36
N PRO A 468 1.65 -6.33 -3.94
CA PRO A 468 2.95 -6.25 -4.59
C PRO A 468 3.72 -7.56 -4.38
N ILE A 469 4.10 -8.20 -5.50
CA ILE A 469 4.84 -9.46 -5.50
C ILE A 469 6.24 -9.19 -6.06
N LEU A 470 7.24 -9.48 -5.24
CA LEU A 470 8.64 -9.14 -5.45
C LEU A 470 9.51 -10.39 -5.50
N GLN A 471 10.57 -10.36 -6.31
CA GLN A 471 11.56 -11.44 -6.28
C GLN A 471 12.50 -11.29 -5.07
N ASN A 472 12.88 -10.05 -4.76
CA ASN A 472 13.68 -9.66 -3.62
C ASN A 472 13.33 -8.22 -3.19
N ILE A 473 13.85 -7.77 -2.05
CA ILE A 473 13.62 -6.41 -1.58
C ILE A 473 14.33 -5.35 -2.43
N ALA A 474 15.46 -5.71 -3.04
CA ALA A 474 16.27 -4.82 -3.87
C ALA A 474 15.52 -4.31 -5.11
N GLN A 475 14.61 -5.10 -5.69
CA GLN A 475 13.74 -4.65 -6.79
C GLN A 475 12.85 -3.46 -6.39
N LEU A 476 12.23 -3.54 -5.21
CA LEU A 476 11.37 -2.47 -4.71
C LEU A 476 12.18 -1.22 -4.37
N GLN A 477 13.34 -1.42 -3.73
CA GLN A 477 14.29 -0.34 -3.46
C GLN A 477 14.70 0.31 -4.78
N GLY A 478 15.05 -0.47 -5.81
CA GLY A 478 15.43 -0.04 -7.15
C GLY A 478 14.49 0.99 -7.76
N LEU A 479 13.19 0.68 -7.80
CA LEU A 479 12.16 1.50 -8.43
C LEU A 479 11.73 2.70 -7.57
N TYR A 480 11.71 2.56 -6.24
CA TYR A 480 11.15 3.56 -5.34
C TYR A 480 12.19 4.06 -4.32
N LYS A 481 13.38 4.44 -4.82
CA LYS A 481 14.50 4.98 -4.00
C LYS A 481 14.20 6.35 -3.44
N GLU A 482 13.57 7.20 -4.23
CA GLU A 482 13.31 8.60 -3.85
C GLU A 482 12.47 8.66 -2.57
N LYS A 483 12.91 9.50 -1.62
CA LYS A 483 12.26 9.68 -0.32
C LYS A 483 12.04 8.38 0.47
N GLU A 484 12.81 7.33 0.17
CA GLU A 484 12.64 5.98 0.74
C GLU A 484 11.21 5.41 0.59
N ALA A 485 10.51 5.75 -0.49
CA ALA A 485 9.11 5.37 -0.72
C ALA A 485 8.86 3.85 -0.65
N TRP A 486 9.86 3.01 -0.96
CA TRP A 486 9.80 1.55 -0.78
C TRP A 486 9.49 1.13 0.67
N LYS A 487 9.98 1.86 1.68
CA LYS A 487 9.69 1.58 3.09
C LYS A 487 8.21 1.83 3.40
N THR A 488 7.65 2.90 2.85
CA THR A 488 6.23 3.24 2.99
C THR A 488 5.35 2.18 2.35
N ILE A 489 5.70 1.70 1.15
CA ILE A 489 4.97 0.62 0.47
C ILE A 489 4.89 -0.64 1.34
N LEU A 490 6.04 -1.10 1.88
CA LEU A 490 6.07 -2.26 2.77
C LEU A 490 5.37 -1.98 4.11
N GLY A 491 5.52 -0.77 4.67
CA GLY A 491 4.89 -0.36 5.92
C GLY A 491 3.37 -0.32 5.85
N ASN A 492 2.81 -0.06 4.66
CA ASN A 492 1.37 -0.10 4.40
C ASN A 492 0.83 -1.50 4.10
N CYS A 493 1.68 -2.53 4.07
CA CYS A 493 1.28 -3.92 3.97
C CYS A 493 1.27 -4.56 5.36
N ASP A 494 0.09 -4.72 5.96
CA ASP A 494 -0.04 -5.38 7.28
C ASP A 494 0.41 -6.84 7.24
N SER A 495 0.42 -7.47 6.06
CA SER A 495 0.88 -8.84 5.88
C SER A 495 2.05 -8.93 4.92
N LEU A 496 3.03 -9.76 5.28
CA LEU A 496 4.17 -10.09 4.43
C LEU A 496 4.33 -11.61 4.35
N VAL A 497 4.39 -12.14 3.14
CA VAL A 497 4.61 -13.57 2.87
C VAL A 497 5.98 -13.75 2.22
N TYR A 498 6.88 -14.43 2.91
CA TYR A 498 8.20 -14.79 2.39
C TYR A 498 8.22 -16.25 1.95
N LEU A 499 8.40 -16.49 0.65
CA LEU A 499 8.38 -17.81 0.02
C LEU A 499 9.78 -18.40 -0.18
N GLY A 500 10.83 -17.75 0.35
CA GLY A 500 12.23 -18.14 0.12
C GLY A 500 12.84 -17.44 -1.10
N GLY A 501 14.16 -17.35 -1.14
CA GLY A 501 14.91 -16.68 -2.20
C GLY A 501 16.40 -16.92 -2.03
N ASN A 502 17.22 -16.20 -2.80
CA ASN A 502 18.68 -16.32 -2.77
C ASN A 502 19.37 -14.96 -2.67
N ASP A 503 18.84 -14.07 -1.83
CA ASP A 503 19.21 -12.66 -1.76
C ASP A 503 19.55 -12.29 -0.31
N GLU A 504 20.80 -11.87 -0.09
CA GLU A 504 21.35 -11.63 1.26
C GLU A 504 20.62 -10.51 1.99
N ASP A 505 20.30 -9.41 1.30
CA ASP A 505 19.59 -8.28 1.87
C ASP A 505 18.18 -8.69 2.32
N THR A 506 17.51 -9.54 1.53
CA THR A 506 16.23 -10.13 1.90
C THR A 506 16.36 -11.04 3.13
N PHE A 507 17.44 -11.82 3.25
CA PHE A 507 17.67 -12.66 4.44
C PHE A 507 17.86 -11.82 5.71
N LYS A 508 18.68 -10.78 5.64
CA LYS A 508 18.89 -9.83 6.75
C LYS A 508 17.59 -9.13 7.13
N PHE A 509 16.83 -8.69 6.14
CA PHE A 509 15.52 -8.07 6.35
C PHE A 509 14.55 -9.01 7.08
N MET A 510 14.43 -10.26 6.62
CA MET A 510 13.54 -11.24 7.24
C MET A 510 14.00 -11.65 8.65
N SER A 511 15.30 -11.82 8.87
CA SER A 511 15.90 -12.05 10.20
C SER A 511 15.59 -10.90 11.15
N GLY A 512 15.72 -9.65 10.68
CA GLY A 512 15.35 -8.45 11.46
C GLY A 512 13.86 -8.40 11.80
N LEU A 513 12.98 -8.77 10.86
CA LEU A 513 11.53 -8.83 11.09
C LEU A 513 11.12 -9.91 12.10
N LEU A 514 11.85 -11.03 12.15
CA LEU A 514 11.65 -12.09 13.14
C LEU A 514 12.04 -11.62 14.55
N GLY A 515 13.11 -10.84 14.65
CA GLY A 515 13.62 -10.29 15.90
C GLY A 515 14.45 -11.28 16.73
N LYS A 516 14.80 -10.86 17.95
CA LYS A 516 15.70 -11.59 18.85
C LYS A 516 14.93 -12.32 19.96
N GLN A 517 15.39 -13.52 20.28
CA GLN A 517 14.99 -14.31 21.44
C GLN A 517 16.13 -14.33 22.47
N THR A 518 15.76 -14.51 23.73
CA THR A 518 16.71 -14.73 24.81
C THR A 518 16.92 -16.23 24.98
N ILE A 519 18.17 -16.69 24.96
CA ILE A 519 18.52 -18.10 25.18
C ILE A 519 19.45 -18.26 26.37
N ASP A 520 19.27 -19.35 27.12
CA ASP A 520 20.16 -19.74 28.21
C ASP A 520 21.28 -20.62 27.66
N VAL A 521 22.51 -20.13 27.74
CA VAL A 521 23.72 -20.89 27.40
C VAL A 521 24.27 -21.51 28.67
N ARG A 522 24.49 -22.83 28.62
CA ARG A 522 25.14 -23.58 29.69
C ARG A 522 26.57 -23.89 29.28
N ASN A 523 27.53 -23.31 29.99
CA ASN A 523 28.93 -23.60 29.83
C ASN A 523 29.37 -24.57 30.91
N THR A 524 29.78 -25.78 30.52
CA THR A 524 30.40 -26.77 31.40
C THR A 524 31.89 -26.80 31.17
N SER A 525 32.68 -26.41 32.17
CA SER A 525 34.13 -26.60 32.15
C SER A 525 34.48 -27.79 33.04
N ARG A 526 35.37 -28.66 32.55
CA ARG A 526 35.91 -29.80 33.32
C ARG A 526 37.43 -29.76 33.22
N SER A 527 38.10 -29.75 34.37
CA SER A 527 39.56 -29.92 34.42
C SER A 527 39.92 -31.38 34.67
N PHE A 528 40.89 -31.90 33.91
CA PHE A 528 41.43 -33.25 34.08
C PHE A 528 42.81 -33.16 34.74
N GLY A 529 42.84 -33.34 36.06
CA GLY A 529 44.04 -33.43 36.90
C GLY A 529 43.82 -34.43 38.04
N GLN A 530 44.79 -34.61 38.96
CA GLN A 530 44.69 -35.58 40.08
C GLN A 530 43.45 -35.38 40.98
N THR A 531 42.93 -34.15 41.06
CA THR A 531 41.65 -33.80 41.67
C THR A 531 40.80 -33.02 40.66
N GLY A 532 40.03 -33.74 39.85
CA GLY A 532 39.18 -33.11 38.84
C GLY A 532 38.13 -32.18 39.46
N SER A 533 37.96 -30.99 38.87
CA SER A 533 36.91 -30.03 39.24
C SER A 533 36.06 -29.69 38.02
N GLY A 534 34.75 -29.53 38.23
CA GLY A 534 33.80 -29.11 37.21
C GLY A 534 33.10 -27.82 37.62
N SER A 535 32.98 -26.86 36.70
CA SER A 535 32.18 -25.65 36.89
C SER A 535 31.05 -25.59 35.87
N LEU A 536 29.86 -25.18 36.32
CA LEU A 536 28.68 -24.96 35.50
C LEU A 536 28.34 -23.47 35.57
N SER A 537 28.36 -22.80 34.43
CA SER A 537 27.97 -21.39 34.31
C SER A 537 26.74 -21.27 33.40
N HIS A 538 25.76 -20.48 33.84
CA HIS A 538 24.56 -20.15 33.08
C HIS A 538 24.65 -18.68 32.64
N GLN A 539 24.61 -18.43 31.34
CA GLN A 539 24.61 -17.09 30.77
C GLN A 539 23.43 -16.91 29.82
N LYS A 540 22.71 -15.79 29.96
CA LYS A 540 21.68 -15.41 29.01
C LYS A 540 22.31 -14.62 27.87
N ILE A 541 21.98 -14.95 26.63
CA ILE A 541 22.46 -14.21 25.45
C ILE A 541 21.31 -13.91 24.47
N ALA A 542 21.53 -12.88 23.65
CA ALA A 542 20.66 -12.54 22.53
C ALA A 542 20.94 -13.46 21.33
N ARG A 543 19.89 -14.06 20.76
CA ARG A 543 19.98 -14.81 19.50
C ARG A 543 18.85 -14.38 18.57
N ASP A 544 19.12 -14.20 17.28
CA ASP A 544 18.03 -14.02 16.31
C ASP A 544 17.13 -15.26 16.30
N LEU A 545 15.82 -15.07 16.15
CA LEU A 545 14.88 -16.21 16.12
C LEU A 545 15.19 -17.14 14.94
N MET A 546 15.60 -16.58 13.81
CA MET A 546 16.37 -17.26 12.78
C MET A 546 17.48 -16.32 12.33
N THR A 547 18.71 -16.81 12.19
CA THR A 547 19.80 -16.02 11.59
C THR A 547 19.53 -15.81 10.09
N PRO A 548 20.18 -14.83 9.44
CA PRO A 548 20.08 -14.66 7.98
C PRO A 548 20.43 -15.95 7.21
N ASP A 549 21.43 -16.70 7.70
CA ASP A 549 21.80 -18.01 7.14
C ASP A 549 20.67 -19.05 7.29
N GLU A 550 20.04 -19.16 8.46
CA GLU A 550 18.90 -20.07 8.66
C GLU A 550 17.69 -19.69 7.81
N VAL A 551 17.48 -18.39 7.55
CA VAL A 551 16.46 -17.89 6.62
C VAL A 551 16.79 -18.31 5.18
N GLY A 552 18.05 -18.16 4.76
CA GLY A 552 18.51 -18.57 3.43
C GLY A 552 18.44 -20.09 3.20
N ASN A 553 18.69 -20.87 4.26
CA ASN A 553 18.66 -22.33 4.24
C ASN A 553 17.27 -22.93 4.55
N MET A 554 16.20 -22.12 4.51
CA MET A 554 14.83 -22.60 4.69
C MET A 554 14.47 -23.67 3.64
N LYS A 555 13.73 -24.71 4.08
CA LYS A 555 13.27 -25.76 3.18
C LYS A 555 12.36 -25.17 2.11
N ARG A 556 12.49 -25.62 0.85
CA ARG A 556 11.70 -25.10 -0.29
C ARG A 556 10.18 -25.11 -0.11
N HIS A 557 9.64 -26.01 0.73
CA HIS A 557 8.20 -26.11 1.00
C HIS A 557 7.76 -25.29 2.22
N GLU A 558 8.66 -24.61 2.91
CA GLU A 558 8.37 -23.72 4.04
C GLU A 558 8.26 -22.26 3.58
N CYS A 559 7.55 -21.46 4.36
CA CYS A 559 7.42 -20.01 4.18
C CYS A 559 7.29 -19.33 5.55
N LEU A 560 7.57 -18.03 5.58
CA LEU A 560 7.32 -17.17 6.73
C LEU A 560 6.17 -16.23 6.42
N VAL A 561 5.22 -16.10 7.34
CA VAL A 561 4.10 -15.16 7.21
C VAL A 561 4.10 -14.21 8.39
N ARG A 562 4.30 -12.93 8.13
CA ARG A 562 4.11 -11.85 9.09
C ARG A 562 2.71 -11.30 8.91
N ILE A 563 1.95 -11.18 10.01
CA ILE A 563 0.73 -10.37 10.09
C ILE A 563 0.97 -9.34 11.19
N ALA A 564 0.68 -8.07 10.95
CA ALA A 564 0.95 -6.96 11.85
C ALA A 564 0.44 -7.24 13.28
N ASN A 565 1.22 -6.80 14.26
CA ASN A 565 1.00 -7.02 15.70
C ASN A 565 0.96 -8.49 16.17
N MET A 566 1.39 -9.45 15.32
CA MET A 566 1.55 -10.86 15.71
C MET A 566 3.00 -11.35 15.59
N PRO A 567 3.42 -12.39 16.32
CA PRO A 567 4.67 -13.08 16.00
C PRO A 567 4.62 -13.67 14.58
N VAL A 568 5.78 -13.81 13.93
CA VAL A 568 5.86 -14.41 12.58
C VAL A 568 5.41 -15.87 12.64
N PHE A 569 4.66 -16.32 11.64
CA PHE A 569 4.27 -17.71 11.49
C PHE A 569 5.22 -18.40 10.52
N LYS A 570 5.98 -19.40 11.00
CA LYS A 570 6.65 -20.37 10.13
C LYS A 570 5.65 -21.46 9.76
N SER A 571 5.42 -21.68 8.47
CA SER A 571 4.44 -22.63 7.97
C SER A 571 4.90 -23.29 6.66
N LYS A 572 4.14 -24.25 6.16
CA LYS A 572 4.31 -24.80 4.82
C LYS A 572 3.63 -23.90 3.79
N LYS A 573 4.20 -23.81 2.60
CA LYS A 573 3.54 -23.20 1.43
C LYS A 573 2.23 -23.93 1.14
N TYR A 574 1.24 -23.20 0.68
CA TYR A 574 -0.08 -23.78 0.40
C TYR A 574 -0.02 -24.86 -0.69
N ASN A 575 -0.73 -25.96 -0.50
CA ASN A 575 -0.88 -26.99 -1.52
C ASN A 575 -2.03 -26.66 -2.48
N SER A 576 -1.71 -25.95 -3.56
CA SER A 576 -2.69 -25.46 -4.53
C SER A 576 -3.56 -26.55 -5.16
N ILE A 577 -2.99 -27.74 -5.40
CA ILE A 577 -3.72 -28.88 -5.98
C ILE A 577 -4.86 -29.35 -5.07
N LYS A 578 -4.75 -29.13 -3.75
CA LYS A 578 -5.80 -29.47 -2.78
C LYS A 578 -6.89 -28.41 -2.66
N HIS A 579 -6.80 -27.30 -3.39
CA HIS A 579 -7.84 -26.27 -3.36
C HIS A 579 -9.15 -26.82 -3.96
N PRO A 580 -10.32 -26.57 -3.35
CA PRO A 580 -11.60 -27.10 -3.85
C PRO A 580 -11.89 -26.77 -5.33
N ASN A 581 -11.48 -25.57 -5.76
CA ASN A 581 -11.66 -25.08 -7.12
C ASN A 581 -10.50 -25.40 -8.08
N TRP A 582 -9.44 -26.10 -7.63
CA TRP A 582 -8.28 -26.40 -8.49
C TRP A 582 -8.65 -27.27 -9.71
N LYS A 583 -9.62 -28.17 -9.52
CA LYS A 583 -10.14 -29.05 -10.58
C LYS A 583 -10.73 -28.32 -11.78
N TYR A 584 -11.05 -27.03 -11.65
CA TYR A 584 -11.60 -26.21 -12.73
C TYR A 584 -10.55 -25.48 -13.58
N LEU A 585 -9.27 -25.61 -13.24
CA LEU A 585 -8.19 -24.97 -13.96
C LEU A 585 -7.67 -25.84 -15.10
N ALA A 586 -7.20 -25.19 -16.17
CA ALA A 586 -6.39 -25.84 -17.18
C ALA A 586 -4.92 -25.89 -16.74
N ASN A 587 -4.24 -26.97 -17.09
CA ASN A 587 -2.80 -27.12 -16.94
C ASN A 587 -2.08 -26.98 -18.28
N GLN A 588 -2.67 -27.49 -19.36
CA GLN A 588 -2.09 -27.54 -20.70
C GLN A 588 -3.09 -27.05 -21.76
N GLU A 589 -2.60 -26.64 -22.92
CA GLU A 589 -3.43 -26.12 -24.03
C GLU A 589 -4.48 -27.10 -24.54
N THR A 590 -4.20 -28.40 -24.43
CA THR A 590 -5.12 -29.47 -24.85
C THR A 590 -6.29 -29.69 -23.91
N ASP A 591 -6.26 -29.08 -22.71
CA ASP A 591 -7.34 -29.26 -21.74
C ASP A 591 -8.60 -28.54 -22.23
N GLU A 592 -9.78 -29.15 -22.12
CA GLU A 592 -11.06 -28.51 -22.46
C GLU A 592 -11.31 -27.22 -21.67
N ARG A 593 -10.63 -27.06 -20.52
CA ARG A 593 -10.73 -25.90 -19.65
C ARG A 593 -9.84 -24.73 -20.11
N TRP A 594 -8.94 -24.97 -21.07
CA TRP A 594 -8.08 -23.94 -21.63
C TRP A 594 -8.92 -22.91 -22.39
N TRP A 595 -8.81 -21.64 -21.98
CA TRP A 595 -9.57 -20.58 -22.60
C TRP A 595 -8.88 -20.07 -23.85
N ASN A 596 -9.33 -20.57 -25.01
CA ASN A 596 -8.92 -20.07 -26.32
C ASN A 596 -9.72 -18.80 -26.66
N TYR A 597 -9.19 -17.63 -26.30
CA TYR A 597 -9.86 -16.36 -26.57
C TYR A 597 -9.33 -15.67 -27.84
N GLN A 598 -10.25 -15.03 -28.56
CA GLN A 598 -9.96 -14.10 -29.65
C GLN A 598 -10.70 -12.78 -29.38
N ILE A 599 -9.95 -11.80 -28.88
CA ILE A 599 -10.41 -10.47 -28.53
C ILE A 599 -9.79 -9.50 -29.51
N ASN A 600 -10.61 -8.92 -30.39
CA ASN A 600 -10.12 -7.88 -31.30
C ASN A 600 -10.57 -6.51 -30.78
N PRO A 601 -9.63 -5.58 -30.50
CA PRO A 601 -9.94 -4.29 -29.89
C PRO A 601 -10.84 -3.40 -30.76
N LEU A 602 -10.95 -3.70 -32.06
CA LEU A 602 -11.75 -2.94 -33.02
C LEU A 602 -13.09 -3.60 -33.40
N ASN A 603 -13.25 -4.91 -33.19
CA ASN A 603 -14.34 -5.71 -33.78
C ASN A 603 -15.53 -6.02 -32.87
N GLN A 604 -15.62 -5.45 -31.66
CA GLN A 604 -16.90 -5.47 -30.95
C GLN A 604 -17.89 -4.53 -31.67
N ARG A 605 -18.60 -5.08 -32.67
CA ARG A 605 -19.92 -4.58 -33.05
C ARG A 605 -20.75 -4.58 -31.77
N GLN A 606 -20.92 -3.42 -31.15
CA GLN A 606 -22.26 -3.12 -30.69
C GLN A 606 -23.09 -3.07 -31.96
N GLU A 607 -23.96 -4.05 -32.17
CA GLU A 607 -25.12 -3.85 -33.02
C GLU A 607 -25.92 -2.69 -32.42
N ASN A 608 -25.48 -1.47 -32.71
CA ASN A 608 -26.38 -0.34 -32.70
C ASN A 608 -27.32 -0.64 -33.86
N HIS A 609 -28.53 -1.12 -33.55
CA HIS A 609 -29.64 -1.11 -34.49
C HIS A 609 -29.84 0.34 -34.94
N LEU A 610 -29.15 0.72 -36.01
CA LEU A 610 -29.29 1.98 -36.73
C LEU A 610 -30.30 1.83 -37.87
N GLU A 611 -31.17 0.81 -37.81
CA GLU A 611 -32.36 0.76 -38.66
C GLU A 611 -33.21 2.00 -38.34
N GLY A 612 -33.18 2.98 -39.25
CA GLY A 612 -33.94 4.22 -39.16
C GLY A 612 -33.13 5.51 -39.04
N LEU A 613 -31.81 5.46 -38.81
CA LEU A 613 -30.98 6.67 -38.75
C LEU A 613 -30.09 6.78 -39.99
N ARG A 614 -30.33 7.79 -40.84
CA ARG A 614 -29.44 8.13 -41.96
C ARG A 614 -28.07 8.56 -41.40
N ILE A 615 -27.08 7.69 -41.51
CA ILE A 615 -25.69 8.03 -41.24
C ILE A 615 -25.23 8.96 -42.37
N ARG A 616 -24.79 10.17 -42.02
CA ARG A 616 -24.24 11.15 -42.96
C ARG A 616 -22.77 10.79 -43.23
N ASP A 617 -22.43 10.48 -44.47
CA ASP A 617 -21.05 10.17 -44.89
C ASP A 617 -20.32 11.46 -45.29
N LEU A 618 -19.40 11.88 -44.44
CA LEU A 618 -18.65 13.13 -44.60
C LEU A 618 -17.41 12.99 -45.48
N THR A 619 -17.14 11.81 -46.06
CA THR A 619 -16.01 11.63 -46.98
C THR A 619 -16.24 12.24 -48.38
N PHE A 620 -17.50 12.60 -48.71
CA PHE A 620 -17.88 13.11 -50.04
C PHE A 620 -18.41 14.56 -50.06
N GLU A 621 -18.52 15.26 -48.93
CA GLU A 621 -19.00 16.66 -48.91
C GLU A 621 -17.81 17.65 -48.96
N SER A 622 -17.56 18.25 -50.14
CA SER A 622 -16.48 19.22 -50.38
C SER A 622 -16.90 20.69 -50.25
N SER A 623 -18.05 20.99 -49.64
CA SER A 623 -18.49 22.38 -49.43
C SER A 623 -19.35 22.52 -48.17
N LEU A 624 -18.93 23.40 -47.27
CA LEU A 624 -19.70 23.82 -46.09
C LEU A 624 -20.78 24.82 -46.52
N LYS A 625 -22.05 24.46 -46.35
CA LYS A 625 -23.16 25.42 -46.22
C LYS A 625 -23.70 25.36 -44.80
#